data_AF-A0A4R1PV60-F1
#
_entry.id   AF-A0A4R1PV60-F1
#
_cell.length_a   1.000
_cell.length_b   1.000
_cell.length_c   1.000
_cell.angle_alpha   90.00
_cell.angle_beta   90.00
_cell.angle_gamma   90.00
#
_symmetry.space_group_name_H-M   'P 1'
#
loop_
_entity.id
_entity.type
_entity.pdbx_description
1 polymer ?
#
loop_
_entity_poly.entity_id
_entity_poly.type
_entity_poly.pdbx_seq_one_letter_code
_entity_poly.pdbx_strand_id
1 'polypeptide(L)' 'MSEQHERVSQYVKQLEDLGYRSFQIDEMIRDAVGTAKIDNLTQVQFQTLEESLQECVSFALKCKGKTC' A
#
# COMPACT_ATOMS: atom_id res chain seq x y z
N MET A 1 13.32 9.40 10.57
CA MET A 1 12.14 8.68 10.03
C MET A 1 12.08 9.02 8.56
N SER A 2 12.32 8.04 7.69
CA SER A 2 12.57 8.24 6.26
C SER A 2 11.27 8.63 5.54
N GLU A 3 11.30 9.59 4.61
CA GLU A 3 10.14 10.06 3.82
C GLU A 3 9.34 8.91 3.19
N GLN A 4 9.98 7.80 2.83
CA GLN A 4 9.32 6.63 2.25
C GLN A 4 8.37 5.93 3.22
N HIS A 5 8.72 5.87 4.52
CA HIS A 5 7.85 5.28 5.54
C HIS A 5 6.56 6.07 5.71
N GLU A 6 6.66 7.40 5.63
CA GLU A 6 5.49 8.27 5.73
C GLU A 6 4.56 8.07 4.54
N ARG A 7 5.09 8.01 3.31
CA ARG A 7 4.27 7.78 2.10
C ARG A 7 3.57 6.42 2.14
N VAL A 8 4.28 5.34 2.46
CA VAL A 8 3.68 4.01 2.62
C VAL A 8 2.59 4.04 3.70
N SER A 9 2.83 4.68 4.84
CA SER A 9 1.82 4.81 5.91
C SER A 9 0.58 5.57 5.46
N GLN A 10 0.72 6.59 4.60
CA GLN A 10 -0.41 7.31 4.01
C GLN A 10 -1.24 6.41 3.08
N TYR A 11 -0.61 5.56 2.27
CA TYR A 11 -1.35 4.62 1.41
C TYR A 11 -2.06 3.54 2.23
N VAL A 12 -1.40 3.00 3.26
CA VAL A 12 -2.01 2.04 4.20
C VAL A 12 -3.28 2.66 4.82
N LYS A 13 -3.18 3.88 5.32
CA LYS A 13 -4.33 4.59 5.92
C LYS A 13 -5.46 4.84 4.92
N GLN A 14 -5.13 5.16 3.67
CA GLN A 14 -6.14 5.30 2.60
C GLN A 14 -6.84 3.97 2.31
N LEU A 15 -6.10 2.85 2.26
CA LEU A 15 -6.69 1.53 2.08
C LEU A 15 -7.59 1.15 3.27
N GLU A 16 -7.19 1.45 4.50
CA GLU A 16 -8.03 1.24 5.69
C GLU A 16 -9.33 2.04 5.62
N ASP A 17 -9.28 3.32 5.21
CA ASP A 17 -10.46 4.16 4.99
C ASP A 17 -11.36 3.65 3.84
N LEU A 18 -10.74 3.03 2.83
CA LEU A 18 -11.44 2.35 1.75
C LEU A 18 -12.13 1.05 2.21
N GLY A 19 -11.83 0.57 3.42
CA GLY A 19 -12.44 -0.62 4.03
C GLY A 19 -11.58 -1.87 3.96
N TYR A 20 -10.32 -1.75 3.53
CA TYR A 20 -9.37 -2.86 3.55
C TYR A 20 -8.94 -3.13 4.99
N ARG A 21 -8.87 -4.42 5.35
CA ARG A 21 -8.37 -4.81 6.66
C ARG A 21 -6.85 -4.81 6.68
N SER A 22 -6.28 -4.57 7.85
CA SER A 22 -4.83 -4.58 8.07
C SER A 22 -4.16 -5.88 7.59
N PHE A 23 -4.83 -7.05 7.69
CA PHE A 23 -4.29 -8.31 7.17
C PHE A 23 -4.22 -8.37 5.63
N GLN A 24 -5.16 -7.73 4.92
CA GLN A 24 -5.15 -7.67 3.45
C GLN A 24 -4.04 -6.73 2.97
N ILE A 25 -3.88 -5.61 3.67
CA ILE A 25 -2.82 -4.64 3.38
C ILE A 25 -1.46 -5.28 3.65
N ASP A 26 -1.31 -6.02 4.74
CA ASP A 26 -0.09 -6.76 5.07
C ASP A 26 0.22 -7.86 4.03
N GLU A 27 -0.80 -8.54 3.50
CA GLU A 27 -0.66 -9.49 2.40
C GLU A 27 -0.22 -8.78 1.10
N MET A 28 -0.79 -7.63 0.76
CA MET A 28 -0.39 -6.84 -0.40
C MET A 28 1.05 -6.33 -0.30
N ILE A 29 1.46 -5.89 0.89
CA ILE A 29 2.85 -5.51 1.15
C ILE A 29 3.74 -6.74 0.94
N ARG A 30 3.35 -7.90 1.47
CA ARG A 30 4.09 -9.15 1.29
C ARG A 30 4.12 -9.64 -0.17
N ASP A 31 3.09 -9.35 -0.96
CA ASP A 31 3.06 -9.68 -2.38
C ASP A 31 4.01 -8.78 -3.18
N ALA A 32 4.03 -7.48 -2.88
CA ALA A 32 4.83 -6.49 -3.59
C ALA A 32 6.34 -6.59 -3.30
N VAL A 33 6.72 -6.85 -2.04
CA VAL A 33 8.13 -6.88 -1.60
C VAL A 33 8.56 -8.19 -0.95
N GLY A 34 7.72 -9.21 -1.00
CA GLY A 34 8.01 -10.53 -0.44
C GLY A 34 8.00 -10.56 1.09
N THR A 35 8.97 -11.25 1.68
CA THR A 35 9.11 -11.39 3.14
C THR A 35 9.88 -10.23 3.77
N ALA A 36 10.29 -9.23 2.98
CA ALA A 36 11.02 -8.09 3.47
C ALA A 36 10.12 -7.20 4.34
N LYS A 37 10.56 -6.92 5.57
CA LYS A 37 9.88 -5.97 6.44
C LYS A 37 10.03 -4.56 5.86
N ILE A 38 9.01 -3.72 6.00
CA ILE A 38 9.03 -2.29 5.59
C ILE A 38 10.29 -1.56 6.12
N ASP A 39 10.77 -1.97 7.29
CA ASP A 39 11.99 -1.42 7.91
C ASP A 39 13.30 -1.76 7.17
N ASN A 40 13.32 -2.84 6.38
CA ASN A 40 14.51 -3.34 5.68
C ASN A 40 14.41 -3.23 4.14
N LEU A 41 13.45 -2.46 3.63
CA LEU A 41 13.30 -2.28 2.19
C LEU A 41 14.39 -1.38 1.63
N THR A 42 14.93 -1.79 0.48
CA THR A 42 15.80 -0.94 -0.33
C THR A 42 14.97 0.14 -1.01
N GLN A 43 15.62 1.21 -1.46
CA GLN A 43 14.94 2.31 -2.17
C GLN A 43 14.12 1.82 -3.37
N VAL A 44 14.62 0.82 -4.11
CA VAL A 44 13.92 0.19 -5.23
C VAL A 44 12.66 -0.54 -4.76
N GLN A 45 12.76 -1.32 -3.69
CA GLN A 45 11.60 -2.03 -3.13
C GLN A 45 10.54 -1.07 -2.57
N PHE A 46 10.96 0.03 -1.95
CA PHE A 46 10.03 1.08 -1.53
C PHE A 46 9.26 1.67 -2.70
N GLN A 47 9.94 1.92 -3.82
CA GLN A 47 9.31 2.45 -5.01
C GLN A 47 8.31 1.45 -5.59
N THR A 48 8.68 0.17 -5.71
CA THR A 48 7.76 -0.89 -6.14
C THR A 48 6.55 -1.00 -5.22
N LEU A 49 6.75 -0.97 -3.89
CA LEU A 49 5.66 -1.02 -2.92
C LEU A 49 4.74 0.19 -3.04
N GLU A 50 5.31 1.39 -3.18
CA GLU A 50 4.56 2.62 -3.36
C GLU A 50 3.68 2.55 -4.61
N GLU A 51 4.23 2.09 -5.75
CA GLU A 51 3.48 1.93 -6.99
C GLU A 51 2.34 0.91 -6.85
N SER A 52 2.60 -0.25 -6.25
CA SER A 52 1.57 -1.28 -6.02
C SER A 52 0.45 -0.79 -5.09
N LEU A 53 0.79 -0.11 -3.98
CA LEU A 53 -0.21 0.43 -3.07
C LEU A 53 -1.01 1.56 -3.72
N GLN A 54 -0.36 2.43 -4.48
CA GLN A 54 -1.02 3.51 -5.21
C GLN A 54 -1.99 2.98 -6.27
N GLU A 55 -1.61 1.94 -7.02
CA GLU A 55 -2.48 1.30 -7.99
C GLU A 55 -3.71 0.71 -7.29
N CYS A 56 -3.51 0.03 -6.16
CA CYS A 56 -4.63 -0.56 -5.42
C CYS A 56 -5.57 0.50 -4.84
N VAL A 57 -5.05 1.59 -4.29
CA VAL A 57 -5.87 2.74 -3.84
C VAL A 57 -6.65 3.32 -5.02
N SER A 58 -6.01 3.54 -6.16
CA SER A 58 -6.66 4.09 -7.36
C SER A 58 -7.76 3.16 -7.88
N PHE A 59 -7.51 1.86 -7.89
CA PHE A 59 -8.49 0.84 -8.26
C PHE A 59 -9.66 0.81 -7.28
N ALA A 60 -9.39 0.79 -5.99
CA ALA A 60 -10.40 0.79 -4.94
C ALA A 60 -11.26 2.06 -4.98
N LEU A 61 -10.67 3.24 -5.21
CA LEU A 61 -11.39 4.50 -5.42
C LEU A 61 -12.28 4.43 -6.66
N LYS A 62 -11.77 3.87 -7.77
CA LYS A 62 -12.54 3.67 -9.00
C LYS A 62 -13.71 2.71 -8.81
N CYS A 63 -13.53 1.66 -7.99
CA CYS A 63 -14.58 0.72 -7.62
C CYS A 63 -15.61 1.36 -6.69
N LYS A 64 -15.20 2.12 -5.67
CA LYS A 64 -16.13 2.89 -4.80
C LYS A 64 -16.89 3.98 -5.57
N GLY A 65 -16.27 4.60 -6.57
CA GLY A 65 -16.92 5.58 -7.45
C GLY A 65 -17.89 4.98 -8.47
N LYS A 66 -17.81 3.67 -8.72
CA LYS A 66 -18.81 2.87 -9.44
C LYS A 66 -19.85 2.31 -8.47
N THR A 67 -20.43 3.19 -7.66
CA THR A 67 -21.75 2.92 -7.09
C THR A 67 -22.77 3.14 -8.19
N CYS A 68 -23.46 2.07 -8.54
CA CYS A 68 -24.63 2.00 -9.40
C CYS A 68 -25.75 2.93 -8.94
#